data_AF-A0A376RCR6-F1
#
_entry.id   AF-A0A376RCR6-F1
#
_cell.length_a   1.000
_cell.length_b   1.000
_cell.length_c   1.000
_cell.angle_alpha   90.00
_cell.angle_beta   90.00
_cell.angle_gamma   90.00
#
_symmetry.space_group_name_H-M   'P 1'
#
loop_
_entity.id
_entity.type
_entity.pdbx_description
1 polymer ?
#
loop_
_entity_poly.entity_id
_entity_poly.type
_entity_poly.pdbx_seq_one_letter_code
_entity_poly.pdbx_strand_id
1 'polypeptide(L)'
;MVDIISTMYTRVPLMNEFGEYPHPKPRIICEYAHAMGNGPGGLTEYQNVFYKHDCIQGHYVWEWCDHGIQAQDDNGNVWYKFGGDYGDYPNNYNFCLDGLIYSDQTPGPGLKEYKQVIAPVKIHALDLTRGELKVENKLWFTTLDDYTLHAEVRVEGETLATQQIKLRDVAPNSEAPLQITLPQLDAREAFLNITVTKDSRTRYSEAGHSIATYQFPLKENTAQPSAFRTK
;
A
#
# COMPACT_ATOMS: atom_id res chain seq x y z
N MET A 1 12.36 4.84 -33.42
CA MET A 1 12.74 3.66 -32.61
C MET A 1 12.79 4.14 -31.16
N VAL A 2 12.19 3.41 -30.22
CA VAL A 2 12.25 3.73 -28.77
C VAL A 2 12.98 2.60 -28.03
N ASP A 3 13.60 2.91 -26.89
CA ASP A 3 14.39 1.94 -26.10
C ASP A 3 13.57 1.19 -25.05
N ILE A 4 12.47 1.80 -24.60
CA ILE A 4 11.53 1.25 -23.62
C ILE A 4 10.17 1.08 -24.29
N ILE A 5 9.51 -0.05 -24.01
CA ILE A 5 8.11 -0.23 -24.41
C ILE A 5 7.24 0.37 -23.32
N SER A 6 6.35 1.28 -23.71
CA SER A 6 5.38 1.88 -22.79
C SER A 6 3.95 1.60 -23.21
N THR A 7 3.08 1.48 -22.21
CA THR A 7 1.63 1.44 -22.37
C THR A 7 0.97 2.27 -21.27
N MET A 8 -0.31 2.58 -21.47
CA MET A 8 -1.17 3.24 -20.47
C MET A 8 -2.34 2.30 -20.17
N TYR A 9 -2.75 2.21 -18.90
CA TYR A 9 -3.96 1.49 -18.43
C TYR A 9 -4.10 0.04 -18.93
N THR A 10 -2.97 -0.65 -19.15
CA THR A 10 -2.97 -2.05 -19.57
C THR A 10 -3.47 -2.93 -18.43
N ARG A 11 -4.53 -3.72 -18.68
CA ARG A 11 -5.15 -4.58 -17.67
C ARG A 11 -4.17 -5.63 -17.12
N VAL A 12 -4.33 -5.99 -15.85
CA VAL A 12 -3.50 -6.99 -15.14
C VAL A 12 -3.26 -8.28 -15.93
N PRO A 13 -4.28 -8.94 -16.55
CA PRO A 13 -4.03 -10.19 -17.28
C PRO A 13 -3.09 -10.01 -18.47
N LEU A 14 -3.24 -8.91 -19.22
CA LEU A 14 -2.38 -8.60 -20.35
C LEU A 14 -0.97 -8.18 -19.90
N MET A 15 -0.86 -7.48 -18.76
CA MET A 15 0.44 -7.22 -18.15
C MET A 15 1.15 -8.52 -17.73
N ASN A 16 0.43 -9.50 -17.17
CA ASN A 16 1.00 -10.80 -16.86
C ASN A 16 1.42 -11.55 -18.13
N GLU A 17 0.64 -11.49 -19.20
CA GLU A 17 1.00 -12.09 -20.50
C GLU A 17 2.27 -11.46 -21.08
N PHE A 18 2.43 -10.14 -21.00
CA PHE A 18 3.68 -9.47 -21.40
C PHE A 18 4.89 -9.92 -20.58
N GLY A 19 4.68 -10.31 -19.32
CA GLY A 19 5.71 -10.90 -18.47
C GLY A 19 6.06 -12.34 -18.87
N GLU A 20 5.05 -13.15 -19.20
CA GLU A 20 5.21 -14.55 -19.63
C GLU A 20 5.83 -14.67 -21.04
N TYR A 21 5.64 -13.66 -21.89
CA TYR A 21 6.20 -13.57 -23.25
C TYR A 21 6.95 -12.24 -23.44
N PRO A 22 8.14 -12.09 -22.82
CA PRO A 22 8.84 -10.82 -22.77
C PRO A 22 9.40 -10.40 -24.14
N HIS A 23 9.31 -9.12 -24.43
CA HIS A 23 10.08 -8.50 -25.52
C HIS A 23 11.54 -8.27 -25.08
N PRO A 24 12.54 -8.24 -25.99
CA PRO A 24 13.92 -7.89 -25.65
C PRO A 24 14.15 -6.51 -25.02
N LYS A 25 13.11 -5.66 -24.94
CA LYS A 25 13.16 -4.31 -24.39
C LYS A 25 12.32 -4.27 -23.13
N PRO A 26 12.77 -3.58 -22.08
CA PRO A 26 12.01 -3.49 -20.86
C PRO A 26 10.69 -2.74 -21.09
N ARG A 27 9.73 -3.04 -20.23
CA ARG A 27 8.42 -2.39 -20.22
C ARG A 27 8.25 -1.53 -18.98
N ILE A 28 7.72 -0.33 -19.18
CA ILE A 28 7.28 0.56 -18.11
C ILE A 28 5.85 0.99 -18.43
N ILE A 29 4.94 0.92 -17.46
CA ILE A 29 3.59 1.45 -17.65
C ILE A 29 3.59 2.93 -17.24
N CYS A 30 3.53 3.83 -18.23
CA CYS A 30 3.66 5.26 -17.97
C CYS A 30 2.43 5.87 -17.27
N GLU A 31 1.27 5.20 -17.36
CA GLU A 31 0.06 5.54 -16.59
C GLU A 31 -0.69 4.27 -16.24
N TYR A 32 -1.03 4.09 -14.97
CA TYR A 32 -1.95 3.05 -14.50
C TYR A 32 -2.74 3.54 -13.29
N ALA A 33 -3.70 2.74 -12.84
CA ALA A 33 -4.43 2.97 -11.59
C ALA A 33 -4.96 4.40 -11.45
N HIS A 34 -5.83 4.81 -12.39
CA HIS A 34 -6.43 6.15 -12.41
C HIS A 34 -7.08 6.49 -11.05
N ALA A 35 -6.57 7.54 -10.37
CA ALA A 35 -6.87 7.86 -8.98
C ALA A 35 -8.06 8.80 -8.78
N MET A 36 -8.80 9.13 -9.85
CA MET A 36 -9.97 10.00 -9.81
C MET A 36 -11.05 9.57 -8.81
N GLY A 37 -11.33 10.47 -7.88
CA GLY A 37 -12.36 10.30 -6.86
C GLY A 37 -12.03 9.22 -5.83
N ASN A 38 -12.87 8.18 -5.75
CA ASN A 38 -12.67 7.08 -4.81
C ASN A 38 -11.96 5.91 -5.48
N GLY A 39 -10.65 5.83 -5.28
CA GLY A 39 -9.78 4.82 -5.86
C GLY A 39 -8.31 5.13 -5.59
N PRO A 40 -7.38 4.51 -6.34
CA PRO A 40 -7.62 3.45 -7.32
C PRO A 40 -7.70 2.06 -6.68
N GLY A 41 -8.53 1.18 -7.25
CA GLY A 41 -8.59 -0.25 -6.87
C GLY A 41 -7.61 -1.11 -7.68
N GLY A 42 -7.35 -2.33 -7.22
CA GLY A 42 -6.58 -3.34 -7.97
C GLY A 42 -5.06 -3.19 -7.92
N LEU A 43 -4.53 -2.35 -7.01
CA LEU A 43 -3.11 -2.04 -6.92
C LEU A 43 -2.26 -3.28 -6.58
N THR A 44 -2.73 -4.13 -5.68
CA THR A 44 -2.04 -5.37 -5.26
C THR A 44 -1.87 -6.34 -6.43
N GLU A 45 -2.88 -6.49 -7.28
CA GLU A 45 -2.86 -7.38 -8.45
C GLU A 45 -1.79 -6.93 -9.46
N TYR A 46 -1.68 -5.62 -9.71
CA TYR A 46 -0.60 -5.07 -10.52
C TYR A 46 0.77 -5.30 -9.88
N GLN A 47 0.91 -5.00 -8.59
CA GLN A 47 2.18 -5.12 -7.90
C GLN A 47 2.69 -6.57 -7.89
N ASN A 48 1.79 -7.55 -7.76
CA ASN A 48 2.12 -8.97 -7.84
C ASN A 48 2.66 -9.35 -9.23
N VAL A 49 2.10 -8.79 -10.31
CA VAL A 49 2.63 -8.97 -11.66
C VAL A 49 4.02 -8.35 -11.79
N PHE A 50 4.23 -7.15 -11.25
CA PHE A 50 5.53 -6.47 -11.31
C PHE A 50 6.62 -7.23 -10.53
N TYR A 51 6.29 -7.79 -9.37
CA TYR A 51 7.24 -8.62 -8.62
C TYR A 51 7.51 -9.99 -9.25
N LYS A 52 6.63 -10.48 -10.12
CA LYS A 52 6.78 -11.77 -10.80
C LYS A 52 7.69 -11.69 -12.03
N HIS A 53 7.76 -10.53 -12.69
CA HIS A 53 8.35 -10.42 -14.02
C HIS A 53 9.38 -9.28 -14.13
N ASP A 54 10.67 -9.64 -14.13
CA ASP A 54 11.80 -8.69 -14.20
C ASP A 54 11.80 -7.79 -15.45
N CYS A 55 11.12 -8.20 -16.53
CA CYS A 55 11.00 -7.42 -17.76
C CYS A 55 10.05 -6.21 -17.63
N ILE A 56 9.23 -6.16 -16.57
CA ILE A 56 8.33 -5.05 -16.24
C ILE A 56 8.97 -4.23 -15.11
N GLN A 57 9.60 -3.12 -15.48
CA GLN A 57 10.55 -2.43 -14.61
C GLN A 57 10.01 -1.17 -13.92
N GLY A 58 8.72 -0.88 -14.07
CA GLY A 58 8.15 0.28 -13.41
C GLY A 58 6.72 0.60 -13.82
N HIS A 59 6.14 1.48 -13.02
CA HIS A 59 4.77 1.94 -13.16
C HIS A 59 4.65 3.34 -12.56
N TYR A 60 3.73 4.15 -13.09
CA TYR A 60 3.42 5.47 -12.58
C TYR A 60 1.90 5.62 -12.45
N VAL A 61 1.43 5.82 -11.20
CA VAL A 61 0.01 6.08 -10.94
C VAL A 61 -0.37 7.40 -11.61
N TRP A 62 -1.53 7.43 -12.26
CA TRP A 62 -2.14 8.67 -12.73
C TRP A 62 -3.20 9.14 -11.72
N GLU A 63 -3.03 10.26 -11.02
CA GLU A 63 -1.82 11.09 -10.92
C GLU A 63 -1.53 11.51 -9.48
N TRP A 64 -0.59 12.43 -9.27
CA TRP A 64 -0.17 12.80 -7.91
C TRP A 64 -1.24 13.63 -7.20
N CYS A 65 -1.68 14.75 -7.78
CA CYS A 65 -2.45 15.78 -7.10
C CYS A 65 -3.66 16.22 -7.91
N ASP A 66 -4.80 16.41 -7.25
CA ASP A 66 -5.96 17.06 -7.85
C ASP A 66 -5.64 18.49 -8.26
N HIS A 67 -6.08 18.90 -9.45
CA HIS A 67 -5.89 20.23 -10.02
C HIS A 67 -7.11 21.16 -9.81
N GLY A 68 -7.71 21.12 -8.63
CA GLY A 68 -8.76 22.04 -8.22
C GLY A 68 -8.21 23.42 -7.84
N ILE A 69 -8.91 24.48 -8.25
CA ILE A 69 -8.55 25.86 -7.92
C ILE A 69 -9.29 26.25 -6.64
N GLN A 70 -8.53 26.59 -5.60
CA GLN A 70 -9.10 27.00 -4.32
C GLN A 70 -10.01 28.24 -4.50
N ALA A 71 -11.22 28.14 -3.95
CA ALA A 71 -12.22 29.19 -3.89
C ALA A 71 -12.89 29.22 -2.51
N GLN A 72 -13.73 30.23 -2.29
CA GLN A 72 -14.57 30.34 -1.09
C GLN A 72 -16.04 30.52 -1.52
N ASP A 73 -16.96 29.97 -0.74
CA ASP A 73 -18.40 30.27 -0.89
C ASP A 73 -18.80 31.56 -0.14
N ASP A 74 -20.06 31.97 -0.24
CA ASP A 74 -20.58 33.19 0.42
C ASP A 74 -20.49 33.13 1.96
N ASN A 75 -20.32 31.94 2.54
CA ASN A 75 -20.16 31.72 3.97
C ASN A 75 -18.68 31.61 4.40
N GLY A 76 -17.74 31.76 3.45
CA GLY A 76 -16.31 31.64 3.68
C GLY A 76 -15.77 30.21 3.75
N ASN A 77 -16.56 29.20 3.37
CA ASN A 77 -16.08 27.81 3.31
C ASN A 77 -15.17 27.62 2.12
N VAL A 78 -14.01 27.00 2.34
CA VAL A 78 -13.08 26.64 1.26
C VAL A 78 -13.66 25.50 0.43
N TRP A 79 -13.60 25.65 -0.89
CA TRP A 79 -13.91 24.60 -1.85
C TRP A 79 -12.97 24.68 -3.06
N TYR A 80 -12.98 23.67 -3.91
CA TYR A 80 -12.09 23.58 -5.07
C TYR A 80 -12.90 23.55 -6.35
N LYS A 81 -12.70 24.57 -7.19
CA LYS A 81 -13.32 24.73 -8.50
C LYS A 81 -12.58 23.93 -9.56
N PHE A 82 -13.32 23.45 -10.54
CA PHE A 82 -12.79 22.77 -11.73
C PHE A 82 -13.50 23.26 -13.00
N GLY A 83 -13.31 22.55 -14.13
CA GLY A 83 -13.87 22.97 -15.42
C GLY A 83 -15.38 23.24 -15.36
N GLY A 84 -15.81 24.39 -15.87
CA GLY A 84 -17.20 24.85 -15.85
C GLY A 84 -17.55 25.78 -14.68
N ASP A 85 -16.82 25.79 -13.57
CA ASP A 85 -17.10 26.67 -12.41
C ASP A 85 -16.73 28.15 -12.65
N TYR A 86 -16.13 28.45 -13.80
CA TYR A 86 -15.79 29.80 -14.27
C TYR A 86 -16.60 30.21 -15.50
N GLY A 87 -17.61 29.44 -15.90
CA GLY A 87 -18.42 29.70 -17.09
C GLY A 87 -17.68 29.45 -18.41
N ASP A 88 -16.55 28.74 -18.35
CA ASP A 88 -15.74 28.33 -19.49
C ASP A 88 -16.45 27.25 -20.34
N TYR A 89 -16.37 27.40 -21.67
CA TYR A 89 -16.86 26.42 -22.64
C TYR A 89 -15.98 26.41 -23.90
N PRO A 90 -15.54 25.23 -24.38
CA PRO A 90 -15.81 23.89 -23.84
C PRO A 90 -15.02 23.60 -22.56
N ASN A 91 -15.47 22.62 -21.76
CA ASN A 91 -14.77 22.13 -20.57
C ASN A 91 -14.98 20.61 -20.36
N ASN A 92 -14.14 19.99 -19.51
CA ASN A 92 -14.18 18.56 -19.17
C ASN A 92 -14.51 18.30 -17.69
N TYR A 93 -15.22 19.24 -17.04
CA TYR A 93 -15.65 19.13 -15.65
C TYR A 93 -14.52 18.73 -14.67
N ASN A 94 -14.78 17.76 -13.81
CA ASN A 94 -13.89 17.31 -12.74
C ASN A 94 -12.83 16.30 -13.19
N PHE A 95 -12.62 16.08 -14.49
CA PHE A 95 -11.62 15.15 -14.99
C PHE A 95 -10.17 15.54 -14.61
N CYS A 96 -9.97 16.76 -14.11
CA CYS A 96 -8.70 17.24 -13.54
C CYS A 96 -8.58 17.02 -12.02
N LEU A 97 -9.56 16.35 -11.39
CA LEU A 97 -9.54 15.95 -9.97
C LEU A 97 -9.26 14.44 -9.88
N ASP A 98 -8.06 14.06 -10.30
CA ASP A 98 -7.59 12.70 -10.55
C ASP A 98 -6.33 12.30 -9.77
N GLY A 99 -6.08 12.95 -8.64
CA GLY A 99 -4.89 12.76 -7.80
C GLY A 99 -5.02 11.73 -6.66
N LEU A 100 -3.89 11.18 -6.26
CA LEU A 100 -3.72 10.45 -5.00
C LEU A 100 -3.80 11.36 -3.77
N ILE A 101 -3.54 12.65 -3.94
CA ILE A 101 -3.72 13.70 -2.93
C ILE A 101 -4.67 14.77 -3.46
N TYR A 102 -5.41 15.40 -2.54
CA TYR A 102 -6.30 16.50 -2.86
C TYR A 102 -5.52 17.79 -3.15
N SER A 103 -6.19 18.80 -3.71
CA SER A 103 -5.56 20.06 -4.12
C SER A 103 -4.91 20.85 -2.98
N ASP A 104 -5.30 20.59 -1.73
CA ASP A 104 -4.69 21.13 -0.52
C ASP A 104 -3.45 20.34 -0.03
N GLN A 105 -2.98 19.38 -0.83
CA GLN A 105 -1.93 18.41 -0.52
C GLN A 105 -2.30 17.35 0.53
N THR A 106 -3.57 17.28 0.97
CA THR A 106 -4.02 16.26 1.92
C THR A 106 -4.01 14.88 1.25
N PRO A 107 -3.34 13.87 1.84
CA PRO A 107 -3.36 12.51 1.32
C PRO A 107 -4.76 11.91 1.23
N GLY A 108 -5.14 11.44 0.04
CA GLY A 108 -6.34 10.65 -0.17
C GLY A 108 -6.22 9.22 0.37
N PRO A 109 -7.33 8.48 0.49
CA PRO A 109 -7.30 7.07 0.91
C PRO A 109 -6.52 6.20 -0.07
N GLY A 110 -6.55 6.49 -1.38
CA GLY A 110 -5.77 5.78 -2.39
C GLY A 110 -4.26 5.82 -2.14
N LEU A 111 -3.72 6.95 -1.65
CA LEU A 111 -2.29 7.05 -1.32
C LEU A 111 -1.90 6.15 -0.15
N LYS A 112 -2.79 5.96 0.84
CA LYS A 112 -2.55 5.07 1.98
C LYS A 112 -2.47 3.62 1.51
N GLU A 113 -3.36 3.21 0.61
CA GLU A 113 -3.34 1.87 0.01
C GLU A 113 -2.08 1.69 -0.84
N TYR A 114 -1.77 2.65 -1.71
CA TYR A 114 -0.58 2.60 -2.55
C TYR A 114 0.71 2.47 -1.71
N LYS A 115 0.83 3.23 -0.62
CA LYS A 115 1.95 3.11 0.34
C LYS A 115 2.12 1.68 0.85
N GLN A 116 1.03 1.01 1.25
CA GLN A 116 1.08 -0.36 1.76
C GLN A 116 1.45 -1.36 0.65
N VAL A 117 0.85 -1.21 -0.53
CA VAL A 117 1.09 -2.09 -1.69
C VAL A 117 2.55 -2.06 -2.13
N ILE A 118 3.16 -0.88 -2.23
CA ILE A 118 4.56 -0.74 -2.67
C ILE A 118 5.58 -0.87 -1.52
N ALA A 119 5.13 -1.05 -0.28
CA ALA A 119 6.05 -1.09 0.85
C ALA A 119 7.12 -2.17 0.66
N PRO A 120 8.40 -1.86 0.89
CA PRO A 120 9.50 -2.72 0.44
C PRO A 120 9.80 -3.89 1.39
N VAL A 121 9.25 -3.88 2.60
CA VAL A 121 9.36 -5.00 3.55
C VAL A 121 8.06 -5.77 3.54
N LYS A 122 8.07 -7.00 2.99
CA LYS A 122 6.90 -7.88 2.94
C LYS A 122 6.94 -8.91 4.05
N ILE A 123 5.80 -9.15 4.69
CA ILE A 123 5.63 -10.17 5.73
C ILE A 123 4.58 -11.16 5.26
N HIS A 124 4.92 -12.43 5.30
CA HIS A 124 4.05 -13.53 4.86
C HIS A 124 3.90 -14.55 5.98
N ALA A 125 2.69 -15.02 6.21
CA ALA A 125 2.43 -16.13 7.13
C ALA A 125 2.88 -17.46 6.50
N LEU A 126 3.58 -18.30 7.27
CA LEU A 126 3.90 -19.68 6.89
C LEU A 126 3.07 -20.67 7.73
N ASP A 127 3.16 -20.56 9.05
CA ASP A 127 2.32 -21.28 10.02
C ASP A 127 2.05 -20.39 11.23
N LEU A 128 0.88 -19.74 11.24
CA LEU A 128 0.48 -18.83 12.31
C LEU A 128 0.19 -19.54 13.63
N THR A 129 -0.09 -20.85 13.63
CA THR A 129 -0.32 -21.59 14.89
C THR A 129 0.97 -21.75 15.68
N ARG A 130 2.11 -21.73 14.98
CA ARG A 130 3.45 -21.83 15.53
C ARG A 130 4.19 -20.50 15.54
N GLY A 131 3.57 -19.41 15.08
CA GLY A 131 4.20 -18.10 14.96
C GLY A 131 5.29 -18.04 13.88
N GLU A 132 5.23 -18.92 12.87
CA GLU A 132 6.19 -18.99 11.78
C GLU A 132 5.74 -18.08 10.63
N LEU A 133 6.56 -17.08 10.31
CA LEU A 133 6.38 -16.15 9.21
C LEU A 133 7.66 -16.08 8.36
N LYS A 134 7.59 -15.32 7.28
CA LYS A 134 8.70 -14.94 6.43
C LYS A 134 8.73 -13.44 6.27
N VAL A 135 9.93 -12.86 6.33
CA VAL A 135 10.18 -11.48 5.89
C VAL A 135 10.89 -11.50 4.54
N GLU A 136 10.50 -10.61 3.66
CA GLU A 136 11.08 -10.45 2.33
C GLU A 136 11.46 -8.98 2.10
N ASN A 137 12.68 -8.78 1.61
CA ASN A 137 13.25 -7.49 1.29
C ASN A 137 13.12 -7.23 -0.22
N LYS A 138 12.27 -6.27 -0.59
CA LYS A 138 12.09 -5.81 -1.99
C LYS A 138 12.92 -4.57 -2.34
N LEU A 139 13.84 -4.14 -1.47
CA LEU A 139 14.83 -3.12 -1.81
C LEU A 139 15.91 -3.72 -2.72
N TRP A 140 16.45 -2.87 -3.60
CA TRP A 140 17.47 -3.28 -4.56
C TRP A 140 18.91 -3.18 -4.04
N PHE A 141 19.17 -2.29 -3.07
CA PHE A 141 20.53 -1.93 -2.67
C PHE A 141 20.78 -1.90 -1.16
N THR A 142 19.74 -2.06 -0.35
CA THR A 142 19.82 -1.89 1.11
C THR A 142 19.34 -3.15 1.82
N THR A 143 20.07 -3.57 2.85
CA THR A 143 19.62 -4.61 3.79
C THR A 143 18.47 -4.08 4.66
N LEU A 144 17.84 -4.96 5.44
CA LEU A 144 16.83 -4.54 6.42
C LEU A 144 17.39 -4.16 7.80
N ASP A 145 18.71 -3.93 7.92
CA ASP A 145 19.37 -3.62 9.20
C ASP A 145 18.95 -2.29 9.83
N ASP A 146 18.26 -1.42 9.08
CA ASP A 146 17.71 -0.15 9.56
C ASP A 146 16.19 -0.23 9.78
N TYR A 147 15.63 -1.45 9.82
CA TYR A 147 14.20 -1.69 10.01
C TYR A 147 13.92 -2.52 11.26
N THR A 148 12.79 -2.25 11.90
CA THR A 148 12.32 -2.96 13.10
C THR A 148 10.85 -3.32 12.93
N LEU A 149 10.49 -4.55 13.31
CA LEU A 149 9.11 -5.01 13.41
C LEU A 149 8.60 -4.79 14.84
N HIS A 150 7.42 -4.21 14.97
CA HIS A 150 6.66 -4.10 16.20
C HIS A 150 5.43 -4.98 16.06
N ALA A 151 5.47 -6.14 16.71
CA ALA A 151 4.40 -7.13 16.71
C ALA A 151 3.53 -6.97 17.95
N GLU A 152 2.22 -7.00 17.78
CA GLU A 152 1.23 -6.96 18.85
C GLU A 152 0.20 -8.06 18.64
N VAL A 153 0.02 -8.92 19.64
CA VAL A 153 -1.10 -9.87 19.68
C VAL A 153 -2.25 -9.18 20.39
N ARG A 154 -3.34 -8.94 19.66
CA ARG A 154 -4.55 -8.29 20.16
C ARG A 154 -5.72 -9.26 20.21
N VAL A 155 -6.45 -9.25 21.31
CA VAL A 155 -7.62 -10.10 21.58
C VAL A 155 -8.80 -9.19 21.90
N GLU A 156 -9.85 -9.20 21.07
CA GLU A 156 -11.01 -8.29 21.19
C GLU A 156 -10.64 -6.81 21.42
N GLY A 157 -9.55 -6.35 20.80
CA GLY A 157 -9.05 -4.97 20.92
C GLY A 157 -8.08 -4.73 22.09
N GLU A 158 -7.89 -5.68 23.00
CA GLU A 158 -6.90 -5.60 24.09
C GLU A 158 -5.55 -6.17 23.65
N THR A 159 -4.44 -5.49 23.96
CA THR A 159 -3.10 -5.99 23.65
C THR A 159 -2.65 -7.00 24.71
N LEU A 160 -2.51 -8.27 24.32
CA LEU A 160 -2.11 -9.37 25.19
C LEU A 160 -0.59 -9.56 25.26
N ALA A 161 0.10 -9.34 24.14
CA ALA A 161 1.55 -9.44 24.06
C ALA A 161 2.12 -8.46 23.03
N THR A 162 3.35 -8.00 23.27
CA THR A 162 4.10 -7.19 22.31
C THR A 162 5.50 -7.77 22.13
N GLN A 163 6.06 -7.63 20.93
CA GLN A 163 7.41 -8.05 20.61
C GLN A 163 8.04 -7.06 19.63
N GLN A 164 9.28 -6.65 19.92
CA GLN A 164 10.09 -5.91 18.96
C GLN A 164 11.14 -6.84 18.37
N ILE A 165 11.24 -6.86 17.04
CA ILE A 165 12.16 -7.73 16.31
C ILE A 165 12.97 -6.87 15.37
N LYS A 166 14.25 -6.76 15.67
CA LYS A 166 15.21 -6.11 14.79
C LYS A 166 15.47 -7.01 13.59
N LEU A 167 15.23 -6.51 12.38
CA LEU A 167 15.63 -7.22 11.17
C LEU A 167 17.15 -7.08 11.02
N ARG A 168 17.83 -8.20 10.77
CA ARG A 168 19.29 -8.26 10.62
C ARG A 168 19.65 -9.11 9.42
N ASP A 169 20.61 -8.63 8.64
CA ASP A 169 21.27 -9.37 7.56
C ASP A 169 20.32 -9.90 6.46
N VAL A 170 19.14 -9.29 6.31
CA VAL A 170 18.24 -9.60 5.19
C VAL A 170 18.69 -8.80 3.97
N ALA A 171 19.43 -9.46 3.07
CA ALA A 171 20.01 -8.86 1.87
C ALA A 171 18.95 -8.27 0.92
N PRO A 172 19.34 -7.33 0.02
CA PRO A 172 18.45 -6.84 -1.03
C PRO A 172 17.87 -7.98 -1.88
N ASN A 173 16.60 -7.89 -2.25
CA ASN A 173 15.88 -8.91 -3.03
C ASN A 173 16.00 -10.35 -2.48
N SER A 174 16.05 -10.49 -1.15
CA SER A 174 16.10 -11.79 -0.47
C SER A 174 15.03 -11.94 0.60
N GLU A 175 14.95 -13.12 1.19
CA GLU A 175 14.01 -13.44 2.25
C GLU A 175 14.71 -14.11 3.45
N ALA A 176 14.08 -14.03 4.61
CA ALA A 176 14.54 -14.67 5.84
C ALA A 176 13.35 -15.21 6.66
N PRO A 177 13.54 -16.31 7.41
CA PRO A 177 12.52 -16.77 8.34
C PRO A 177 12.30 -15.75 9.46
N LEU A 178 11.06 -15.62 9.92
CA LEU A 178 10.65 -14.74 11.00
C LEU A 178 9.84 -15.55 12.01
N GLN A 179 10.27 -15.56 13.27
CA GLN A 179 9.58 -16.25 14.36
C GLN A 179 8.97 -15.23 15.32
N ILE A 180 7.68 -15.36 15.57
CA ILE A 180 6.94 -14.62 16.61
C ILE A 180 6.68 -15.54 17.79
N THR A 181 6.90 -15.03 19.00
CA THR A 181 6.49 -15.74 20.21
C THR A 181 5.03 -15.42 20.48
N LEU A 182 4.16 -16.42 20.33
CA LEU A 182 2.73 -16.26 20.57
C LEU A 182 2.39 -16.53 22.05
N PRO A 183 1.58 -15.70 22.70
CA PRO A 183 1.06 -15.99 24.03
C PRO A 183 0.03 -17.12 23.96
N GLN A 184 -0.31 -17.68 25.12
CA GLN A 184 -1.46 -18.57 25.21
C GLN A 184 -2.74 -17.77 24.90
N LEU A 185 -3.46 -18.17 23.86
CA LEU A 185 -4.71 -17.55 23.46
C LEU A 185 -5.91 -18.19 24.18
N ASP A 186 -6.89 -17.38 24.56
CA ASP A 186 -8.17 -17.85 25.07
C ASP A 186 -9.15 -18.11 23.90
N ALA A 187 -10.47 -18.17 24.16
CA ALA A 187 -11.47 -18.47 23.14
C ALA A 187 -11.78 -17.30 22.20
N ARG A 188 -11.42 -16.06 22.58
CA ARG A 188 -11.79 -14.84 21.87
C ARG A 188 -11.08 -14.70 20.53
N GLU A 189 -11.60 -13.83 19.68
CA GLU A 189 -10.96 -13.44 18.41
C GLU A 189 -9.60 -12.81 18.69
N ALA A 190 -8.58 -13.26 17.95
CA ALA A 190 -7.21 -12.82 18.13
C ALA A 190 -6.53 -12.52 16.80
N PHE A 191 -5.77 -11.42 16.76
CA PHE A 191 -4.98 -11.00 15.62
C PHE A 191 -3.52 -10.73 16.03
N LEU A 192 -2.60 -11.10 15.15
CA LEU A 192 -1.23 -10.62 15.13
C LEU A 192 -1.18 -9.38 14.25
N ASN A 193 -0.84 -8.24 14.83
CA ASN A 193 -0.59 -6.98 14.13
C ASN A 193 0.92 -6.76 14.06
N ILE A 194 1.47 -6.42 12.90
CA ILE A 194 2.89 -6.12 12.73
C ILE A 194 3.01 -4.77 12.05
N THR A 195 3.67 -3.82 12.71
CA THR A 195 4.09 -2.56 12.10
C THR A 195 5.59 -2.60 11.81
N VAL A 196 5.99 -2.26 10.58
CA VAL A 196 7.39 -2.10 10.19
C VAL A 196 7.76 -0.63 10.32
N THR A 197 8.83 -0.31 11.04
CA THR A 197 9.40 1.05 11.11
C THR A 197 10.80 1.09 10.55
N LYS A 198 11.19 2.23 9.99
CA LYS A 198 12.58 2.55 9.68
C LYS A 198 13.17 3.31 10.86
N ASP A 199 14.27 2.83 11.41
CA ASP A 199 14.83 3.34 12.67
C ASP A 199 15.47 4.72 12.47
N SER A 200 16.35 4.87 11.47
CA SER A 200 17.03 6.14 11.25
C SER A 200 16.16 7.18 10.53
N ARG A 201 16.31 8.44 10.95
CA ARG A 201 15.76 9.63 10.29
C ARG A 201 16.31 9.76 8.86
N THR A 202 15.50 10.29 7.95
CA THR A 202 15.91 10.68 6.59
C THR A 202 15.66 12.18 6.37
N ARG A 203 15.93 12.69 5.16
CA ARG A 203 15.58 14.07 4.79
C ARG A 203 14.08 14.32 4.70
N TYR A 204 13.27 13.27 4.61
CA TYR A 204 11.83 13.34 4.33
C TYR A 204 10.98 12.54 5.33
N SER A 205 11.60 11.97 6.37
CA SER A 205 10.90 11.22 7.42
C SER A 205 11.66 11.27 8.73
N GLU A 206 10.94 11.35 9.84
CA GLU A 206 11.53 11.21 11.18
C GLU A 206 12.04 9.79 11.45
N ALA A 207 12.84 9.65 12.50
CA ALA A 207 13.24 8.35 13.03
C ALA A 207 12.00 7.55 13.49
N GLY A 208 11.99 6.24 13.29
CA GLY A 208 10.85 5.38 13.62
C GLY A 208 9.65 5.52 12.68
N HIS A 209 9.81 6.11 11.49
CA HIS A 209 8.71 6.27 10.54
C HIS A 209 8.10 4.92 10.14
N SER A 210 6.77 4.81 10.21
CA SER A 210 6.03 3.62 9.80
C SER A 210 6.08 3.41 8.29
N ILE A 211 6.52 2.23 7.87
CA ILE A 211 6.73 1.82 6.48
C ILE A 211 5.56 0.98 5.98
N ALA A 212 5.16 -0.03 6.76
CA ALA A 212 4.09 -0.96 6.43
C ALA A 212 3.38 -1.46 7.68
N THR A 213 2.16 -1.94 7.50
CA THR A 213 1.40 -2.69 8.50
C THR A 213 0.89 -4.00 7.93
N TYR A 214 0.83 -5.04 8.76
CA TYR A 214 0.28 -6.34 8.42
C TYR A 214 -0.60 -6.82 9.56
N GLN A 215 -1.69 -7.52 9.24
CA GLN A 215 -2.54 -8.16 10.23
C GLN A 215 -2.82 -9.59 9.79
N PHE A 216 -2.68 -10.52 10.72
CA PHE A 216 -2.92 -11.94 10.51
C PHE A 216 -3.91 -12.46 11.55
N PRO A 217 -4.99 -13.15 11.15
CA PRO A 217 -5.90 -13.79 12.10
C PRO A 217 -5.18 -14.96 12.79
N LEU A 218 -5.13 -14.96 14.12
CA LEU A 218 -4.61 -16.07 14.93
C LEU A 218 -5.73 -16.99 15.40
N LYS A 219 -6.92 -16.43 15.65
CA LYS A 219 -8.10 -17.17 16.05
C LYS A 219 -9.35 -16.48 15.52
N GLU A 220 -10.21 -17.27 14.90
CA GLU A 220 -11.46 -16.77 14.31
C GLU A 220 -12.45 -16.30 15.38
N ASN A 221 -13.33 -15.39 14.98
CA ASN A 221 -14.37 -14.86 15.83
C ASN A 221 -15.36 -15.96 16.25
N THR A 222 -15.40 -16.28 17.55
CA THR A 222 -16.40 -17.20 18.11
C THR A 222 -17.65 -16.49 18.63
N ALA A 223 -17.70 -15.15 18.58
CA ALA A 223 -18.85 -14.39 19.02
C ALA A 223 -20.00 -14.55 18.02
N GLN A 224 -21.19 -14.86 18.53
CA GLN A 224 -22.41 -14.85 17.75
C GLN A 224 -22.79 -13.38 17.51
N PRO A 225 -23.01 -12.94 16.24
CA PRO A 225 -23.45 -11.58 15.99
C PRO A 225 -24.75 -11.31 16.75
N SER A 226 -24.80 -10.18 17.46
CA SER A 226 -26.04 -9.76 18.09
C SER A 226 -27.07 -9.53 16.99
N ALA A 227 -28.27 -10.08 17.18
CA ALA A 227 -29.35 -9.91 16.21
C ALA A 227 -29.56 -8.41 15.95
N PHE A 228 -29.46 -8.01 14.68
CA PHE A 228 -29.66 -6.63 14.25
C PHE A 228 -31.06 -6.19 14.72
N ARG A 229 -31.13 -5.30 15.71
CA ARG A 229 -32.39 -4.70 16.14
C ARG A 229 -32.65 -3.49 15.26
N THR A 230 -33.45 -3.67 14.21
CA THR A 230 -34.09 -2.54 13.53
C THR A 230 -34.95 -1.79 14.53
N LYS A 231 -34.71 -0.48 14.67
CA LYS A 231 -35.65 0.45 15.31
C LYS A 231 -36.81 0.73 14.37
#